data_AF-A0A355G8D4-F1
#
_entry.id   AF-A0A355G8D4-F1
#
_cell.length_a   1.000
_cell.length_b   1.000
_cell.length_c   1.000
_cell.angle_alpha   90.00
_cell.angle_beta   90.00
_cell.angle_gamma   90.00
#
_symmetry.space_group_name_H-M   'P 1'
#
loop_
_entity.id
_entity.type
_entity.pdbx_description
1 polymer ?
#
loop_
_entity_poly.entity_id
_entity_poly.type
_entity_poly.pdbx_seq_one_letter_code
_entity_poly.pdbx_strand_id
1 'polypeptide(L)'
;MSINALPAGREMPFVHRHQENDEIYFVIQGQGQFQAGAEVFDVSEGFFIRLSPEVPRVWRNNSDEPLYYLVIQYRADSCVTGTIQDGEILNDYPIAWKAGPAHDASHGS
;
A
#
# COMPACT_ATOMS: atom_id res chain seq x y z
N MET A 1 1.70 -1.82 -9.03
CA MET A 1 2.21 -1.37 -7.71
C MET A 1 3.66 -0.98 -7.88
N SER A 2 4.10 0.12 -7.24
CA SER A 2 5.48 0.60 -7.25
C SER A 2 5.90 1.08 -5.87
N ILE A 3 7.16 0.87 -5.49
CA ILE A 3 7.78 1.47 -4.30
C ILE A 3 8.70 2.59 -4.78
N ASN A 4 8.59 3.76 -4.15
CA ASN A 4 9.31 4.96 -4.53
C ASN A 4 10.03 5.55 -3.31
N ALA A 5 11.12 6.28 -3.58
CA ALA A 5 11.82 7.10 -2.62
C ALA A 5 11.91 8.52 -3.17
N LEU A 6 11.43 9.50 -2.40
CA LEU A 6 11.55 10.92 -2.71
C LEU A 6 12.60 11.54 -1.79
N PRO A 7 13.77 11.96 -2.32
CA PRO A 7 14.82 12.55 -1.50
C PRO A 7 14.35 13.81 -0.75
N ALA A 8 15.07 14.16 0.31
CA ALA A 8 14.85 15.37 1.09
C ALA A 8 14.75 16.62 0.19
N GLY A 9 13.78 17.48 0.47
CA GLY A 9 13.54 18.73 -0.27
C GLY A 9 13.07 18.55 -1.72
N ARG A 10 12.69 17.34 -2.16
CA ARG A 10 12.18 17.08 -3.53
C ARG A 10 10.66 16.99 -3.54
N GLU A 11 10.10 17.17 -4.73
CA GLU A 11 8.65 17.16 -4.96
C GLU A 11 8.30 16.60 -6.33
N MET A 12 7.05 16.16 -6.46
CA MET A 12 6.47 15.84 -7.76
C MET A 12 6.38 17.15 -8.57
N PRO A 13 6.95 17.22 -9.79
CA PRO A 13 7.17 18.49 -10.49
C PRO A 13 5.91 19.18 -10.99
N PHE A 14 4.75 18.52 -10.95
CA PHE A 14 3.49 19.09 -11.40
C PHE A 14 2.29 18.45 -10.70
N VAL A 15 1.25 19.25 -10.53
CA VAL A 15 -0.08 18.75 -10.15
C VAL A 15 -0.65 17.95 -11.31
N HIS A 16 -1.20 16.77 -11.01
CA HIS A 16 -1.83 15.93 -12.02
C HIS A 16 -3.08 15.26 -11.49
N ARG A 17 -3.84 14.68 -12.40
CA ARG A 17 -4.95 13.78 -12.11
C ARG A 17 -4.94 12.66 -13.15
N HIS A 18 -5.54 11.54 -12.81
CA HIS A 18 -5.65 10.43 -13.76
C HIS A 18 -6.96 10.51 -14.53
N GLN A 19 -7.04 9.76 -15.64
CA GLN A 19 -8.28 9.65 -16.42
C GLN A 19 -9.08 8.41 -16.02
N GLU A 20 -8.40 7.29 -15.77
CA GLU A 20 -9.05 5.99 -15.56
C GLU A 20 -8.69 5.31 -14.25
N ASN A 21 -7.58 5.71 -13.62
CA ASN A 21 -7.02 4.97 -12.50
C ASN A 21 -7.25 5.66 -11.16
N ASP A 22 -7.72 4.87 -10.20
CA ASP A 22 -7.51 5.16 -8.80
C ASP A 22 -6.03 4.95 -8.46
N GLU A 23 -5.54 5.70 -7.47
CA GLU A 23 -4.26 5.44 -6.83
C GLU A 23 -4.39 5.41 -5.32
N ILE A 24 -3.72 4.46 -4.69
CA ILE A 24 -3.48 4.45 -3.24
C ILE A 24 -2.02 4.77 -3.00
N TYR A 25 -1.77 5.83 -2.25
CA TYR A 25 -0.44 6.16 -1.71
C TYR A 25 -0.38 5.66 -0.27
N PHE A 26 0.70 4.96 0.10
CA PHE A 26 0.97 4.54 1.48
C PHE A 26 2.39 4.94 1.84
N VAL A 27 2.56 5.72 2.91
CA VAL A 27 3.88 6.14 3.40
C VAL A 27 4.46 5.01 4.24
N ILE A 28 5.57 4.45 3.76
CA ILE A 28 6.29 3.35 4.40
C ILE A 28 7.21 3.87 5.49
N GLN A 29 7.90 4.99 5.23
CA GLN A 29 8.86 5.60 6.15
C GLN A 29 9.10 7.06 5.76
N GLY A 30 9.39 7.91 6.75
CA GLY A 30 9.69 9.33 6.55
C GLY A 30 8.43 10.20 6.66
N GLN A 31 8.58 11.48 6.33
CA GLN A 31 7.50 12.45 6.42
C GLN A 31 7.51 13.43 5.24
N GLY A 32 6.36 14.04 4.96
CA GLY A 32 6.23 15.00 3.88
C GLY A 32 4.86 15.68 3.89
N GLN A 33 4.49 16.19 2.73
CA GLN A 33 3.15 16.75 2.52
C GLN A 33 2.53 16.21 1.24
N PHE A 34 1.23 15.99 1.29
CA PHE A 34 0.43 15.53 0.17
C PHE A 34 -0.73 16.50 -0.04
N GLN A 35 -0.85 17.05 -1.24
CA GLN A 35 -2.01 17.86 -1.63
C GLN A 35 -2.98 16.97 -2.41
N ALA A 36 -4.23 16.93 -1.95
CA ALA A 36 -5.34 16.29 -2.67
C ALA A 36 -6.48 17.30 -2.82
N GLY A 37 -6.77 17.70 -4.06
CA GLY A 37 -7.68 18.81 -4.35
C GLY A 37 -7.19 20.12 -3.72
N ALA A 38 -8.01 20.67 -2.83
CA ALA A 38 -7.72 21.92 -2.11
C ALA A 38 -7.07 21.71 -0.74
N GLU A 39 -7.00 20.46 -0.26
CA GLU A 39 -6.48 20.13 1.06
C GLU A 39 -5.02 19.70 1.00
N VAL A 40 -4.26 20.07 2.03
CA VAL A 40 -2.87 19.65 2.23
C VAL A 40 -2.81 18.85 3.53
N PHE A 41 -2.25 17.65 3.43
CA PHE A 41 -2.07 16.73 4.54
C PHE A 41 -0.58 16.65 4.86
N ASP A 42 -0.23 16.78 6.15
CA ASP A 42 1.06 16.31 6.63
C ASP A 42 0.99 14.78 6.69
N VAL A 43 1.99 14.12 6.11
CA VAL A 43 2.03 12.66 6.00
C VAL A 43 3.27 12.10 6.68
N SER A 44 3.12 10.95 7.31
CA SER A 44 4.19 10.22 7.99
C SER A 44 3.99 8.72 7.82
N GLU A 45 4.94 7.91 8.30
CA GLU A 45 4.84 6.45 8.35
C GLU A 45 3.44 5.95 8.77
N GLY A 46 2.88 5.03 8.00
CA GLY A 46 1.54 4.48 8.20
C GLY A 46 0.39 5.29 7.60
N PHE A 47 0.64 6.51 7.13
CA PHE A 47 -0.36 7.30 6.41
C PHE A 47 -0.72 6.64 5.08
N PHE A 48 -1.99 6.66 4.71
CA PHE A 48 -2.43 6.29 3.37
C PHE A 48 -3.61 7.13 2.87
N ILE A 49 -3.69 7.29 1.55
CA ILE A 49 -4.78 7.99 0.88
C ILE A 49 -5.13 7.29 -0.44
N ARG A 50 -6.43 7.09 -0.68
CA ARG A 50 -6.98 6.65 -1.96
C ARG A 50 -7.50 7.87 -2.71
N LEU A 51 -7.12 8.01 -3.97
CA LEU A 51 -7.52 9.12 -4.84
C LEU A 51 -8.26 8.59 -6.06
N SER A 52 -9.49 9.08 -6.23
CA SER A 52 -10.24 8.87 -7.47
C SER A 52 -9.59 9.60 -8.65
N PRO A 53 -9.87 9.21 -9.91
CA PRO A 53 -9.17 9.75 -11.08
C PRO A 53 -9.26 11.28 -11.16
N GLU A 54 -10.39 11.86 -10.82
CA GLU A 54 -10.67 13.29 -10.90
C GLU A 54 -9.89 14.16 -9.90
N VAL A 55 -9.37 13.59 -8.81
CA VAL A 55 -8.76 14.35 -7.72
C VAL A 55 -7.39 14.89 -8.15
N PRO A 56 -7.16 16.22 -8.22
CA PRO A 56 -5.83 16.77 -8.47
C PRO A 56 -4.88 16.43 -7.32
N ARG A 57 -3.65 16.04 -7.62
CA ARG A 57 -2.69 15.59 -6.61
C ARG A 57 -1.26 16.07 -6.90
N VAL A 58 -0.52 16.33 -5.84
CA VAL A 58 0.93 16.56 -5.83
C VAL A 58 1.45 16.23 -4.44
N TRP A 59 2.70 15.82 -4.31
CA TRP A 59 3.33 15.58 -3.02
C TRP A 59 4.75 16.10 -3.01
N ARG A 60 5.23 16.41 -1.82
CA ARG A 60 6.59 16.86 -1.58
C ARG A 60 7.16 16.24 -0.31
N ASN A 61 8.47 16.13 -0.30
CA ASN A 61 9.24 15.89 0.90
C ASN A 61 9.79 17.22 1.40
N ASN A 62 9.09 17.84 2.34
CA ASN A 62 9.51 19.06 3.03
C ASN A 62 10.33 18.78 4.31
N SER A 63 10.91 17.58 4.41
CA SER A 63 11.81 17.17 5.50
C SER A 63 13.27 17.05 5.04
N ASP A 64 14.15 16.70 5.98
CA ASP A 64 15.59 16.49 5.82
C ASP A 64 15.99 15.03 5.56
N GLU A 65 15.04 14.09 5.66
CA GLU A 65 15.26 12.65 5.44
C GLU A 65 14.46 12.14 4.22
N PRO A 66 14.84 11.03 3.57
CA PRO A 66 14.07 10.48 2.46
C PRO A 66 12.65 10.03 2.85
N LEU A 67 11.68 10.28 1.95
CA LEU A 67 10.30 9.80 2.06
C LEU A 67 10.12 8.55 1.20
N TYR A 68 9.81 7.42 1.82
CA TYR A 68 9.54 6.15 1.14
C TYR A 68 8.04 5.87 1.10
N TYR A 69 7.52 5.56 -0.08
CA TYR A 69 6.08 5.37 -0.27
C TYR A 69 5.77 4.32 -1.33
N LEU A 70 4.68 3.60 -1.10
CA LEU A 70 4.06 2.69 -2.04
C LEU A 70 2.99 3.42 -2.86
N VAL A 71 2.88 3.10 -4.14
CA VAL A 71 1.75 3.49 -4.98
C VAL A 71 1.10 2.24 -5.57
N ILE A 72 -0.19 2.07 -5.33
CA ILE A 72 -1.01 1.04 -5.97
C ILE A 72 -1.94 1.75 -6.93
N GLN A 73 -1.78 1.48 -8.22
CA GLN A 73 -2.63 2.00 -9.28
C GLN A 73 -3.52 0.87 -9.81
N TYR A 74 -4.83 1.13 -9.94
CA TYR A 74 -5.79 0.21 -10.52
C TYR A 74 -6.90 0.99 -11.23
N ARG A 75 -7.57 0.36 -12.21
CA ARG A 75 -8.66 1.03 -12.92
C ARG A 75 -9.85 1.27 -11.99
N ALA A 76 -10.42 2.46 -12.01
CA ALA A 76 -11.56 2.82 -11.17
C ALA A 76 -12.84 2.02 -11.51
N ASP A 77 -12.94 1.50 -12.73
CA ASP A 77 -14.03 0.61 -13.18
C ASP A 77 -13.74 -0.88 -12.93
N SER A 78 -12.59 -1.22 -12.33
CA SER A 78 -12.31 -2.61 -11.99
C SER A 78 -13.21 -3.08 -10.85
N CYS A 79 -13.75 -4.29 -11.02
CA CYS A 79 -14.55 -4.96 -10.01
C CYS A 79 -13.83 -6.24 -9.60
N VAL A 80 -13.48 -6.34 -8.33
CA VAL A 80 -13.00 -7.61 -7.74
C VAL A 80 -14.22 -8.35 -7.21
N THR A 81 -14.59 -9.43 -7.89
CA THR A 81 -15.70 -10.29 -7.48
C THR A 81 -15.19 -11.54 -6.79
N GLY A 82 -15.83 -11.95 -5.70
CA GLY A 82 -15.33 -13.04 -4.87
C GLY A 82 -14.20 -12.52 -3.98
N THR A 83 -14.46 -12.45 -2.68
CA THR A 83 -13.45 -12.06 -1.69
C THR A 83 -12.51 -13.25 -1.48
N ILE A 84 -12.78 -14.05 -0.47
CA ILE A 84 -12.17 -15.38 -0.32
C ILE A 84 -12.69 -16.38 -1.36
N GLN A 85 -13.82 -16.09 -2.03
CA GLN A 85 -14.46 -17.01 -2.98
C GLN A 85 -13.72 -17.14 -4.32
N ASP A 86 -12.87 -16.17 -4.67
CA ASP A 86 -11.94 -16.30 -5.80
C ASP A 86 -10.71 -17.18 -5.45
N GLY A 87 -10.63 -17.64 -4.19
CA GLY A 87 -9.58 -18.55 -3.74
C GLY A 87 -9.96 -20.02 -3.93
N GLU A 88 -8.96 -20.83 -4.32
CA GLU A 88 -9.03 -22.28 -4.26
C GLU A 88 -8.49 -22.79 -2.91
N ILE A 89 -9.22 -23.69 -2.24
CA ILE A 89 -8.73 -24.36 -1.04
C ILE A 89 -7.79 -25.49 -1.46
N LEU A 90 -6.51 -25.35 -1.13
CA LEU A 90 -5.49 -26.37 -1.36
C LEU A 90 -5.37 -27.31 -0.15
N ASN A 91 -6.19 -28.37 -0.11
CA ASN A 91 -6.22 -29.33 1.01
C ASN A 91 -4.88 -30.07 1.21
N ASP A 92 -4.15 -30.31 0.12
CA ASP A 92 -2.88 -31.04 0.13
C ASP A 92 -1.66 -30.13 0.32
N TYR A 93 -1.86 -28.83 0.59
CA TYR A 93 -0.79 -27.86 0.81
C TYR A 93 -0.70 -27.43 2.28
N PRO A 94 0.21 -28.00 3.09
CA PRO A 94 0.28 -27.72 4.51
C PRO A 94 0.77 -26.30 4.79
N ILE A 95 0.30 -25.71 5.90
CA ILE A 95 0.78 -24.40 6.37
C ILE A 95 2.19 -24.57 6.94
N ALA A 96 3.19 -23.98 6.27
CA ALA A 96 4.62 -24.17 6.58
C ALA A 96 5.03 -23.82 8.03
N TRP A 97 4.36 -22.84 8.66
CA TRP A 97 4.63 -22.44 10.05
C TRP A 97 3.69 -23.11 11.07
N LYS A 98 2.77 -23.97 10.63
CA LYS A 98 2.05 -24.90 11.51
C LYS A 98 2.77 -26.24 11.46
N ALA A 99 3.94 -26.33 12.07
CA ALA A 99 4.45 -27.63 12.50
C ALA A 99 3.44 -28.17 13.52
N GLY A 100 2.86 -29.35 13.25
CA GLY A 100 2.06 -30.04 14.28
C GLY A 100 2.93 -30.30 15.52
N PRO A 101 2.34 -30.41 16.73
CA PRO A 101 3.10 -30.87 17.87
C PRO A 101 3.72 -32.22 17.50
N ALA A 102 5.04 -32.37 17.74
CA ALA A 102 5.69 -33.66 17.67
C ALA A 102 4.84 -34.63 18.49
N HIS A 103 4.36 -35.70 17.86
CA HIS A 103 3.64 -36.75 18.53
C HIS A 103 4.62 -37.36 19.55
N ASP A 104 4.50 -36.98 20.81
CA ASP A 104 5.20 -37.63 21.91
C ASP A 104 4.62 -39.05 22.01
N ALA A 105 5.27 -39.97 21.32
CA ALA A 105 5.14 -41.39 21.53
C ALA A 105 5.96 -41.78 22.77
N SER A 106 5.58 -41.31 23.95
CA SER A 106 6.02 -41.90 25.20
C SER A 106 5.05 -41.56 26.34
N HIS A 107 4.13 -42.47 26.61
CA HIS A 107 3.90 -42.95 27.98
C HIS A 107 3.26 -44.33 27.88
N GLY A 108 4.10 -45.34 28.13
CA GLY A 108 3.63 -46.66 28.47
C GLY A 108 3.01 -46.66 29.87
N SER A 109 2.06 -47.57 30.05
CA SER A 109 2.21 -48.68 30.99
C SER A 109 1.31 -49.83 30.54
#